data_AF-A0A371GZG8-F1
#
_entry.id   AF-A0A371GZG8-F1
#
_cell.length_a   1.000
_cell.length_b   1.000
_cell.length_c   1.000
_cell.angle_alpha   90.00
_cell.angle_beta   90.00
_cell.angle_gamma   90.00
#
_symmetry.space_group_name_H-M   'P 1'
#
loop_
_entity.id
_entity.type
_entity.pdbx_description
1 polymer ?
#
loop_
_entity_poly.entity_id
_entity_poly.type
_entity_poly.pdbx_seq_one_letter_code
_entity_poly.pdbx_strand_id
1 'polypeptide(L)'
;MTHVTPWYVDIFNFLVTSTYPIGASKSIKERLEIDAKYYVLHFCHAVAGGGHYGSSQTAQEVLDYELHWPTIFQDAHKFVSTLQCQKTGMAIS
;
A
#
# COMPACT_ATOMS: atom_id res chain seq x y z
N MET A 1 20.50 25.87 4.08
CA MET A 1 19.75 25.14 3.04
C MET A 1 19.37 23.80 3.64
N THR A 2 18.20 23.69 4.27
CA THR A 2 17.71 22.41 4.81
C THR A 2 17.36 21.55 3.62
N HIS A 3 18.15 20.50 3.39
CA HIS A 3 17.89 19.51 2.36
C HIS A 3 16.55 18.84 2.69
N VAL A 4 15.47 19.25 2.02
CA VAL A 4 14.16 18.62 2.15
C VAL A 4 14.33 17.22 1.58
N THR A 5 14.31 16.22 2.44
CA THR A 5 14.28 14.82 2.02
C THR A 5 13.05 14.63 1.12
N PRO A 6 13.21 14.07 -0.09
CA PRO A 6 12.08 13.79 -0.96
C PRO A 6 11.02 12.96 -0.23
N TRP A 7 9.75 13.24 -0.50
CA TRP A 7 8.61 12.64 0.21
C TRP A 7 8.58 11.11 0.16
N TYR A 8 9.21 10.49 -0.85
CA TYR A 8 9.25 9.04 -1.01
C TYR A 8 10.38 8.36 -0.20
N VAL A 9 11.41 9.10 0.25
CA VAL A 9 12.60 8.49 0.87
C VAL A 9 12.24 7.69 2.11
N ASP A 10 11.39 8.25 2.97
CA ASP A 10 10.98 7.58 4.20
C ASP A 10 10.15 6.31 3.91
N ILE A 11 9.34 6.33 2.84
CA ILE A 11 8.54 5.18 2.41
C ILE A 11 9.45 4.05 1.92
N PHE A 12 10.41 4.37 1.06
CA PHE A 12 11.37 3.38 0.56
C PHE A 12 12.26 2.81 1.67
N ASN A 13 12.78 3.66 2.55
CA ASN A 13 13.56 3.20 3.69
C ASN A 13 12.73 2.29 4.59
N PHE A 14 11.46 2.64 4.85
CA PHE A 14 10.58 1.78 5.63
C PHE A 14 10.30 0.45 4.93
N LEU A 15 10.00 0.45 3.63
CA LEU A 15 9.72 -0.78 2.87
C LEU A 15 10.94 -1.71 2.79
N VAL A 16 12.14 -1.16 2.59
CA VAL A 16 13.36 -1.95 2.37
C VAL A 16 14.01 -2.38 3.67
N THR A 17 14.07 -1.49 4.67
CA THR A 17 14.83 -1.73 5.91
C THR A 17 13.97 -1.79 7.15
N SER A 18 12.64 -1.63 7.05
CA SER A 18 11.73 -1.56 8.22
C SER A 18 12.12 -0.47 9.22
N THR A 19 12.80 0.59 8.76
CA THR A 19 13.30 1.68 9.60
C THR A 19 12.41 2.91 9.52
N TYR A 20 12.12 3.50 10.68
CA TYR A 20 11.44 4.79 10.77
C TYR A 20 12.42 5.96 10.75
N PRO A 21 11.99 7.16 10.34
CA PRO A 21 12.77 8.37 10.52
C PRO A 21 13.17 8.56 11.98
N ILE A 22 14.41 8.99 12.20
CA ILE A 22 14.93 9.23 13.55
C ILE A 22 14.11 10.35 14.21
N GLY A 23 13.60 10.07 15.41
CA GLY A 23 12.74 11.02 16.13
C GLY A 23 11.31 11.12 15.60
N ALA A 24 10.88 10.23 14.68
CA ALA A 24 9.51 10.22 14.19
C ALA A 24 8.50 10.06 15.33
N SER A 25 7.52 10.97 15.38
CA SER A 25 6.37 10.85 16.28
C SER A 25 5.52 9.64 15.90
N LYS A 26 4.67 9.19 16.83
CA LYS A 26 3.72 8.10 16.60
C LYS A 26 2.86 8.33 15.35
N SER A 27 2.32 9.54 15.18
CA SER A 27 1.49 9.89 14.01
C SER A 27 2.24 9.83 12.69
N ILE A 28 3.53 10.15 12.67
CA ILE A 28 4.36 10.03 11.47
C ILE A 28 4.60 8.56 11.12
N LYS A 29 4.86 7.71 12.12
CA LYS A 29 5.02 6.27 11.91
C LYS A 29 3.73 5.62 11.39
N GLU A 30 2.59 5.94 11.99
CA GLU A 30 1.28 5.43 11.55
C GLU A 30 0.97 5.85 10.10
N ARG A 31 1.22 7.12 9.75
CA ARG A 31 1.04 7.58 8.37
C ARG A 31 1.97 6.84 7.40
N LEU A 32 3.22 6.61 7.80
CA LEU A 32 4.19 5.91 6.96
C LEU A 32 3.77 4.45 6.70
N GLU A 33 3.26 3.75 7.71
CA GLU A 33 2.72 2.40 7.56
C GLU A 33 1.50 2.38 6.61
N ILE A 34 0.60 3.37 6.72
CA ILE A 34 -0.57 3.50 5.84
C ILE A 34 -0.13 3.72 4.39
N ASP A 35 0.76 4.69 4.16
CA ASP A 35 1.26 5.03 2.84
C ASP A 35 2.00 3.83 2.21
N ALA A 36 2.89 3.19 2.96
CA ALA A 36 3.61 2.01 2.50
C ALA A 36 2.68 0.87 2.07
N LYS A 37 1.70 0.52 2.91
CA LYS A 37 0.69 -0.50 2.58
C LYS A 37 -0.11 -0.12 1.34
N TYR A 38 -0.52 1.14 1.23
CA TYR A 38 -1.25 1.64 0.07
C TYR A 38 -0.45 1.45 -1.23
N TYR A 39 0.81 1.88 -1.26
CA TYR A 39 1.64 1.76 -2.46
C TYR A 39 1.93 0.31 -2.84
N VAL A 40 2.20 -0.55 -1.86
CA VAL A 40 2.43 -1.98 -2.10
C VAL A 40 1.17 -2.64 -2.68
N LEU A 41 0.00 -2.41 -2.07
CA LEU A 41 -1.27 -2.97 -2.56
C LEU A 41 -1.65 -2.42 -3.94
N HIS A 42 -1.40 -1.13 -4.20
CA HIS A 42 -1.63 -0.52 -5.49
C HIS A 42 -0.77 -1.15 -6.59
N PHE A 43 0.52 -1.35 -6.32
CA PHE A 43 1.43 -2.02 -7.25
C PHE A 43 1.01 -3.47 -7.51
N CYS A 44 0.79 -4.24 -6.43
CA CYS A 44 0.39 -5.65 -6.55
C CYS A 44 -0.95 -5.81 -7.27
N HIS A 45 -1.90 -4.88 -7.07
CA HIS A 45 -3.17 -4.90 -7.80
C HIS A 45 -2.99 -4.69 -9.31
N ALA A 46 -2.08 -3.79 -9.70
CA ALA A 46 -1.75 -3.56 -11.10
C ALA A 46 -1.10 -4.78 -11.74
N VAL A 47 -0.23 -5.48 -11.01
CA VAL A 47 0.41 -6.74 -11.44
C VAL A 47 -0.60 -7.88 -11.54
N ALA A 48 -1.49 -8.01 -10.55
CA ALA A 48 -2.49 -9.08 -10.45
C ALA A 48 -3.54 -9.10 -11.59
N GLY A 49 -3.63 -8.04 -12.41
CA GLY A 49 -4.42 -8.06 -13.63
C GLY A 49 -5.94 -7.96 -13.46
N GLY A 50 -6.45 -7.36 -12.38
CA GLY A 50 -7.83 -6.86 -12.28
C GLY A 50 -8.99 -7.86 -12.44
N GLY A 51 -8.74 -9.17 -12.25
CA GLY A 51 -9.75 -10.22 -12.41
C GLY A 51 -10.77 -10.32 -11.27
N HIS A 52 -11.70 -11.30 -11.37
CA HIS A 52 -12.76 -11.57 -10.38
C HIS A 52 -12.25 -11.82 -8.95
N TYR A 53 -11.00 -12.29 -8.81
CA TYR A 53 -10.33 -12.56 -7.54
C TYR A 53 -9.31 -11.47 -7.17
N GLY A 54 -9.53 -10.23 -7.61
CA GLY A 54 -8.54 -9.16 -7.53
C GLY A 54 -7.94 -8.92 -6.14
N SER A 55 -8.71 -9.05 -5.05
CA SER A 55 -8.19 -8.89 -3.68
C SER A 55 -7.33 -10.07 -3.23
N SER A 56 -7.76 -11.31 -3.47
CA SER A 56 -6.98 -12.51 -3.15
C SER A 56 -5.70 -12.58 -3.96
N GLN A 57 -5.75 -12.23 -5.25
CA GLN A 57 -4.56 -12.18 -6.10
C GLN A 57 -3.61 -11.07 -5.65
N THR A 58 -4.13 -9.87 -5.33
CA THR A 58 -3.30 -8.79 -4.77
C THR A 58 -2.60 -9.22 -3.48
N ALA A 59 -3.32 -9.90 -2.57
CA ALA A 59 -2.75 -10.40 -1.33
C ALA A 59 -1.68 -11.49 -1.57
N GLN A 60 -1.89 -12.36 -2.56
CA GLN A 60 -0.92 -13.38 -2.93
C GLN A 60 0.35 -12.76 -3.53
N GLU A 61 0.22 -11.81 -4.45
CA GLU A 61 1.37 -11.09 -5.03
C GLU A 61 2.22 -10.42 -3.95
N VAL A 62 1.61 -9.79 -2.94
CA VAL A 62 2.35 -9.22 -1.79
C VAL A 62 3.24 -10.27 -1.11
N LEU A 63 2.69 -11.47 -0.89
CA LEU A 63 3.43 -12.58 -0.27
C LEU A 63 4.52 -13.12 -1.20
N ASP A 64 4.28 -13.12 -2.51
CA ASP A 64 5.25 -13.56 -3.52
C ASP A 64 6.46 -12.61 -3.61
N TYR A 65 6.29 -11.33 -3.25
CA TYR A 65 7.39 -10.38 -3.03
C TYR A 65 8.03 -10.47 -1.63
N GLU A 66 7.73 -11.52 -0.87
CA GLU A 66 8.24 -11.77 0.49
C GLU A 66 7.88 -10.66 1.51
N LEU A 67 6.87 -9.84 1.21
CA LEU A 67 6.37 -8.83 2.13
C LEU A 67 5.33 -9.45 3.06
N HIS A 68 5.39 -9.11 4.35
CA HIS A 68 4.45 -9.63 5.35
C HIS A 68 3.91 -8.54 6.26
N TRP A 69 2.60 -8.60 6.55
CA TRP A 69 1.96 -7.94 7.69
C TRP A 69 0.69 -8.71 8.11
N PRO A 70 0.23 -8.61 9.38
CA PRO A 70 -0.82 -9.49 9.89
C PRO A 70 -2.17 -9.38 9.17
N THR A 71 -2.44 -8.25 8.52
CA THR A 71 -3.74 -7.91 7.93
C THR A 71 -3.76 -7.89 6.40
N ILE A 72 -2.79 -8.49 5.70
CA ILE A 72 -2.65 -8.44 4.22
C ILE A 72 -3.99 -8.69 3.50
N PHE A 73 -4.66 -9.80 3.78
CA PHE A 73 -5.91 -10.15 3.10
C PHE A 73 -7.04 -9.16 3.38
N GLN A 74 -7.13 -8.66 4.62
CA GLN A 74 -8.16 -7.68 4.99
C GLN A 74 -7.90 -6.33 4.32
N ASP A 75 -6.63 -5.90 4.29
CA ASP A 75 -6.23 -4.63 3.69
C ASP A 75 -6.38 -4.67 2.17
N ALA A 76 -6.01 -5.79 1.52
CA ALA A 76 -6.22 -6.01 0.09
C ALA A 76 -7.71 -6.02 -0.28
N HIS A 77 -8.56 -6.67 0.53
CA HIS A 77 -10.00 -6.64 0.32
C HIS A 77 -10.56 -5.22 0.41
N LYS A 78 -10.25 -4.49 1.49
CA LYS A 78 -10.69 -3.10 1.68
C LYS A 78 -10.24 -2.23 0.51
N PHE A 79 -8.97 -2.34 0.11
CA PHE A 79 -8.39 -1.59 -1.00
C PHE A 79 -9.13 -1.82 -2.32
N VAL A 80 -9.32 -3.09 -2.73
CA VAL A 80 -10.01 -3.43 -3.98
C VAL A 80 -11.49 -3.02 -3.94
N SER A 81 -12.17 -3.18 -2.81
CA SER A 81 -13.55 -2.71 -2.66
C SER A 81 -13.67 -1.20 -2.85
N THR A 82 -12.75 -0.41 -2.30
CA THR A 82 -12.73 1.05 -2.51
C THR A 82 -12.51 1.40 -3.99
N LEU A 83 -11.60 0.73 -4.68
CA LEU A 83 -11.37 0.96 -6.12
C LEU A 83 -12.58 0.58 -6.99
N GLN A 84 -13.26 -0.53 -6.68
CA GLN A 84 -14.48 -0.93 -7.38
C GLN A 84 -15.61 0.08 -7.17
N CYS A 85 -15.81 0.58 -5.95
CA CYS A 85 -16.78 1.64 -5.69
C CYS A 85 -16.49 2.92 -6.49
N GLN A 86 -15.22 3.31 -6.62
CA GLN A 86 -14.82 4.44 -7.46
C GLN A 86 -15.13 4.20 -8.94
N LYS A 87 -14.85 2.99 -9.46
CA LYS A 87 -15.14 2.63 -10.86
C LYS A 87 -16.64 2.59 -11.17
N THR A 88 -17.42 1.94 -10.31
CA THR A 88 -18.89 1.83 -10.49
C THR A 88 -19.59 3.17 -10.30
N GLY A 89 -19.08 4.04 -9.42
CA GLY A 89 -19.61 5.40 -9.22
C GLY A 89 -19.37 6.35 -10.39
N MET A 90 -18.45 6.04 -11.31
CA MET A 90 -18.20 6.82 -12.53
C MET A 90 -18.99 6.31 -13.75
N ALA A 91 -19.68 5.17 -13.66
CA ALA A 91 -20.36 4.52 -14.78
C ALA A 91 -21.83 4.96 -14.99
N ILE A 92 -22.19 6.19 -14.59
CA ILE A 92 -23.50 6.78 -14.86
C ILE A 92 -23.34 8.03 -15.74
N SER A 93 -23.47 7.84 -17.06
CA SER A 93 -23.85 8.85 -18.06
C SER A 93 -24.49 8.16 -19.25
#